data_AF-A0A9D7EGG5-F1
#
_entry.id   AF-A0A9D7EGG5-F1
#
_cell.length_a   1.000
_cell.length_b   1.000
_cell.length_c   1.000
_cell.angle_alpha   90.00
_cell.angle_beta   90.00
_cell.angle_gamma   90.00
#
_symmetry.space_group_name_H-M   'P 1'
#
loop_
_entity.id
_entity.type
_entity.pdbx_description
1 polymer ?
#
loop_
_entity_poly.entity_id
_entity_poly.type
_entity_poly.pdbx_seq_one_letter_code
_entity_poly.pdbx_strand_id
1 'polypeptide(L)'
;MAFKRALLWLSLLIPLSAYIFTLAPGVFWEDSAAFQAAAYELGIVHNPSFPSYILLAHVFTLLPFGTAQWLVNLCSAVCAAFSAFLVFQIALCLLRRKDEPSSFFESCIALAAALGFAFVYGVWIQAIRAEVYSFNLLLVLSIIWLTLKYHAEEISESRFAVMAGITVGVGLTNHYLIFGAVVLPVLAALLFFHRTKLLQWKYTARFSLFVFLGLTLYLYLPIREAANPVFNWGDFSSFGASLRSILRFDEALPIDQLTTTTPFVLRLASVVSELFRSIPAIIWALTAIGFLSITIAKRSLA
;
A
#
# COMPACT_ATOMS: atom_id res chain seq x y z
N MET A 1 17.95 15.89 -18.83
CA MET A 1 17.96 14.49 -18.34
C MET A 1 18.63 14.32 -16.97
N ALA A 2 19.80 14.92 -16.73
CA ALA A 2 20.53 14.79 -15.44
C ALA A 2 19.72 15.25 -14.21
N PHE A 3 19.08 16.42 -14.29
CA PHE A 3 18.29 16.94 -13.16
C PHE A 3 17.14 16.00 -12.75
N LYS A 4 16.43 15.40 -13.72
CA LYS A 4 15.29 14.50 -13.42
C LYS A 4 15.75 13.29 -12.63
N ARG A 5 16.89 12.72 -13.00
CA ARG A 5 17.51 11.61 -12.26
C ARG A 5 17.88 12.04 -10.85
N ALA A 6 18.44 13.25 -10.68
CA ALA A 6 18.73 13.78 -9.36
C ALA A 6 17.45 13.94 -8.51
N LEU A 7 16.40 14.59 -9.03
CA LEU A 7 15.14 14.78 -8.30
C LEU A 7 14.44 13.45 -7.97
N LEU A 8 14.56 12.46 -8.86
CA LEU A 8 14.08 11.09 -8.63
C LEU A 8 14.81 10.42 -7.46
N TRP A 9 16.13 10.58 -7.35
CA TRP A 9 16.86 10.07 -6.19
C TRP A 9 16.54 10.85 -4.92
N LEU A 10 16.34 12.18 -5.02
CA LEU A 10 15.97 13.00 -3.88
C LEU A 10 14.59 12.62 -3.30
N SER A 11 13.62 12.24 -4.13
CA SER A 11 12.30 11.80 -3.64
C SER A 11 12.33 10.49 -2.84
N LEU A 12 13.41 9.71 -2.96
CA LEU A 12 13.66 8.49 -2.18
C LEU A 12 14.59 8.74 -1.00
N LEU A 13 15.75 9.35 -1.26
CA LEU A 13 16.84 9.45 -0.28
C LEU A 13 16.55 10.47 0.83
N ILE A 14 15.83 11.56 0.54
CA ILE A 14 15.47 12.55 1.57
C ILE A 14 14.50 11.92 2.60
N PRO A 15 13.35 11.31 2.21
CA PRO A 15 12.49 10.61 3.16
C PRO A 15 13.20 9.48 3.89
N LEU A 16 13.95 8.63 3.19
CA LEU A 16 14.66 7.51 3.80
C LEU A 16 15.62 7.97 4.89
N SER A 17 16.42 9.01 4.61
CA SER A 17 17.37 9.55 5.59
C SER A 17 16.66 10.14 6.81
N ALA A 18 15.56 10.88 6.60
CA ALA A 18 14.77 11.44 7.68
C ALA A 18 14.14 10.35 8.55
N TYR A 19 13.55 9.32 7.95
CA TYR A 19 12.95 8.20 8.68
C TYR A 19 14.00 7.40 9.46
N ILE A 20 15.16 7.11 8.87
CA ILE A 20 16.27 6.44 9.57
C ILE A 20 16.76 7.27 10.76
N PHE A 21 16.87 8.59 10.61
CA PHE A 21 17.31 9.48 11.69
C PHE A 21 16.32 9.53 12.85
N THR A 22 15.03 9.38 12.57
CA THR A 22 13.96 9.37 13.59
C THR A 22 13.42 7.97 13.91
N LEU A 23 14.11 6.92 13.46
CA LEU A 23 13.63 5.55 13.58
C LEU A 23 13.57 5.14 15.04
N ALA A 24 12.52 4.41 15.44
CA ALA A 24 12.45 3.86 16.79
C ALA A 24 13.66 2.91 16.99
N PRO A 25 14.45 3.08 18.08
CA PRO A 25 15.66 2.29 18.29
C PRO A 25 15.40 0.82 18.63
N GLY A 26 14.16 0.47 18.98
CA GLY A 26 13.75 -0.87 19.35
C GLY A 26 12.23 -1.05 19.28
N VAL A 27 11.66 -1.70 20.30
CA VAL A 27 10.20 -1.90 20.41
C VAL A 27 9.49 -0.56 20.55
N PHE A 28 8.37 -0.41 19.85
CA PHE A 28 7.53 0.79 19.92
C PHE A 28 6.07 0.42 20.26
N TRP A 29 5.23 1.44 20.37
CA TRP A 29 3.82 1.33 20.78
C TRP A 29 2.95 0.56 19.75
N GLU A 30 1.78 0.09 20.21
CA GLU A 30 0.81 -0.74 19.47
C GLU A 30 1.36 -2.12 19.05
N ASP A 31 1.05 -2.57 17.83
CA ASP A 31 1.35 -3.91 17.34
C ASP A 31 2.82 -4.08 16.94
N SER A 32 3.62 -3.00 17.01
CA SER A 32 5.03 -3.00 16.64
C SER A 32 5.84 -4.09 17.35
N ALA A 33 5.59 -4.34 18.64
CA ALA A 33 6.26 -5.41 19.38
C ALA A 33 5.94 -6.81 18.81
N ALA A 34 4.66 -7.05 18.48
CA ALA A 34 4.19 -8.31 17.94
C ALA A 34 4.77 -8.56 16.54
N PHE A 35 4.78 -7.53 15.70
CA PHE A 35 5.39 -7.60 14.37
C PHE A 35 6.89 -7.88 14.42
N GLN A 36 7.63 -7.21 15.32
CA GLN A 36 9.07 -7.45 15.48
C GLN A 36 9.37 -8.88 15.96
N ALA A 37 8.63 -9.38 16.96
CA ALA A 37 8.80 -10.73 17.46
C ALA A 37 8.48 -11.78 16.38
N ALA A 38 7.35 -11.62 15.68
CA ALA A 38 6.96 -12.53 14.62
C ALA A 38 7.89 -12.47 13.40
N ALA A 39 8.38 -11.29 13.01
CA ALA A 39 9.36 -11.18 11.93
C ALA A 39 10.68 -11.85 12.30
N TYR A 40 11.11 -11.79 13.56
CA TYR A 40 12.34 -12.45 14.00
C TYR A 40 12.21 -13.99 14.00
N GLU A 41 11.13 -14.53 14.58
CA GLU A 41 10.92 -15.97 14.75
C GLU A 41 10.17 -16.66 13.61
N LEU A 42 9.77 -15.92 12.56
CA LEU A 42 8.74 -16.35 11.61
C LEU A 42 7.48 -16.83 12.36
N GLY A 43 6.95 -15.98 13.23
CA GLY A 43 5.75 -16.22 14.03
C GLY A 43 4.45 -15.79 13.33
N ILE A 44 3.34 -16.02 14.02
CA ILE A 44 1.98 -15.69 13.57
C ILE A 44 1.43 -14.62 14.52
N VAL A 45 1.16 -13.42 13.98
CA VAL A 45 0.54 -12.31 14.72
C VAL A 45 -0.98 -12.38 14.67
N HIS A 46 -1.66 -11.47 15.38
CA HIS A 46 -3.12 -11.31 15.36
C HIS A 46 -3.70 -11.34 13.93
N ASN A 47 -4.97 -11.70 13.82
CA ASN A 47 -5.60 -11.83 12.51
C ASN A 47 -5.64 -10.50 11.76
N PRO A 48 -5.46 -10.50 10.42
CA PRO A 48 -5.32 -11.67 9.52
C PRO A 48 -3.88 -12.19 9.36
N SER A 49 -3.00 -11.95 10.33
CA SER A 49 -1.63 -12.49 10.46
C SER A 49 -0.59 -12.03 9.43
N PHE A 50 -0.98 -11.22 8.45
CA PHE A 50 -0.13 -10.45 7.53
C PHE A 50 1.10 -11.17 6.93
N PRO A 51 0.95 -12.37 6.32
CA PRO A 51 2.08 -13.19 5.87
C PRO A 51 3.14 -12.46 5.03
N SER A 52 2.74 -11.64 4.07
CA SER A 52 3.71 -10.98 3.18
C SER A 52 4.56 -9.94 3.89
N TYR A 53 4.01 -9.21 4.86
CA TYR A 53 4.79 -8.29 5.67
C TYR A 53 5.75 -9.04 6.59
N ILE A 54 5.30 -10.10 7.26
CA ILE A 54 6.17 -10.89 8.14
C ILE A 54 7.35 -11.49 7.37
N LEU A 55 7.09 -12.07 6.19
CA LEU A 55 8.14 -12.62 5.34
C LEU A 55 9.11 -11.53 4.83
N LEU A 56 8.60 -10.37 4.43
CA LEU A 56 9.44 -9.25 4.00
C LEU A 56 10.30 -8.72 5.16
N ALA A 57 9.68 -8.50 6.33
CA ALA A 57 10.37 -8.03 7.52
C ALA A 57 11.41 -9.04 8.03
N HIS A 58 11.14 -10.34 7.93
CA HIS A 58 12.13 -11.38 8.24
C HIS A 58 13.37 -11.28 7.37
N VAL A 59 13.24 -10.97 6.07
CA VAL A 59 14.43 -10.74 5.22
C VAL A 59 15.31 -9.61 5.77
N PHE A 60 14.73 -8.58 6.38
CA PHE A 60 15.50 -7.51 7.01
C PHE A 60 16.21 -7.98 8.27
N THR A 61 15.64 -8.88 9.08
CA THR A 61 16.29 -9.39 10.30
C THR A 61 17.54 -10.23 10.00
N LEU A 62 17.70 -10.71 8.76
CA LEU A 62 18.89 -11.43 8.30
C LEU A 62 20.07 -10.51 7.94
N LEU A 63 19.90 -9.19 7.96
CA LEU A 63 20.98 -8.25 7.68
C LEU A 63 22.02 -8.25 8.82
N PRO A 64 23.33 -8.20 8.52
CA PRO A 64 24.40 -8.43 9.50
C PRO A 64 24.73 -7.18 10.34
N PHE A 65 23.76 -6.31 10.60
CA PHE A 65 23.97 -5.06 11.35
C PHE A 65 22.69 -4.61 12.05
N GLY A 66 22.83 -3.87 13.15
CA GLY A 66 21.69 -3.43 13.95
C GLY A 66 21.02 -4.58 14.72
N THR A 67 20.01 -4.25 15.50
CA THR A 67 19.18 -5.25 16.21
C THR A 67 18.03 -5.69 15.32
N ALA A 68 17.48 -6.88 15.56
CA ALA A 68 16.31 -7.37 14.82
C ALA A 68 15.13 -6.39 14.89
N GLN A 69 14.85 -5.82 16.06
CA GLN A 69 13.78 -4.83 16.25
C GLN A 69 13.99 -3.59 15.37
N TRP A 70 15.22 -3.07 15.35
CA TRP A 70 15.56 -1.91 14.54
C TRP A 70 15.48 -2.24 13.04
N LEU A 71 15.91 -3.42 12.62
CA LEU A 71 15.85 -3.88 11.22
C LEU A 71 14.41 -4.03 10.71
N VAL A 72 13.49 -4.47 11.56
CA VAL A 72 12.06 -4.51 11.20
C VAL A 72 11.48 -3.10 11.11
N ASN A 73 11.86 -2.17 11.99
CA ASN A 73 11.48 -0.75 11.83
C ASN A 73 12.06 -0.17 10.52
N LEU A 74 13.29 -0.55 10.16
CA LEU A 74 13.93 -0.13 8.91
C LEU A 74 13.16 -0.65 7.69
N CYS A 75 12.60 -1.86 7.74
CA CYS A 75 11.74 -2.38 6.67
C CYS A 75 10.56 -1.42 6.38
N SER A 76 9.90 -0.93 7.43
CA SER A 76 8.81 0.06 7.28
C SER A 76 9.32 1.39 6.71
N ALA A 77 10.47 1.89 7.17
CA ALA A 77 11.07 3.12 6.64
C ALA A 77 11.41 3.02 5.15
N VAL A 78 11.98 1.87 4.72
CA VAL A 78 12.29 1.60 3.31
C VAL A 78 11.00 1.56 2.48
N CYS A 79 9.97 0.84 2.93
CA CYS A 79 8.68 0.79 2.24
C CYS A 79 8.03 2.18 2.09
N ALA A 80 8.08 3.00 3.14
CA ALA A 80 7.54 4.37 3.13
C ALA A 80 8.35 5.29 2.18
N ALA A 81 9.67 5.17 2.15
CA ALA A 81 10.51 5.95 1.24
C ALA A 81 10.25 5.57 -0.23
N PHE A 82 10.11 4.28 -0.54
CA PHE A 82 9.71 3.84 -1.89
C PHE A 82 8.28 4.28 -2.25
N SER A 83 7.39 4.40 -1.26
CA SER A 83 6.07 4.99 -1.46
C SER A 83 6.17 6.46 -1.89
N ALA A 84 7.01 7.26 -1.23
CA ALA A 84 7.27 8.65 -1.64
C ALA A 84 7.86 8.75 -3.05
N PHE A 85 8.78 7.84 -3.40
CA PHE A 85 9.29 7.71 -4.76
C PHE A 85 8.17 7.43 -5.78
N LEU A 86 7.22 6.55 -5.47
CA LEU A 86 6.09 6.29 -6.36
C LEU A 86 5.14 7.49 -6.47
N VAL A 87 4.93 8.26 -5.40
CA VAL A 87 4.18 9.53 -5.47
C VAL A 87 4.85 10.50 -6.44
N PHE A 88 6.18 10.60 -6.42
CA PHE A 88 6.92 11.39 -7.40
C PHE A 88 6.65 10.92 -8.85
N GLN A 89 6.71 9.60 -9.09
CA GLN A 89 6.43 9.02 -10.41
C GLN A 89 4.97 9.25 -10.86
N ILE A 90 4.02 9.08 -9.95
CA ILE A 90 2.60 9.31 -10.19
C ILE A 90 2.37 10.78 -10.54
N ALA A 91 2.93 11.71 -9.78
CA ALA A 91 2.82 13.14 -10.05
C ALA A 91 3.39 13.50 -11.44
N LEU A 92 4.54 12.94 -11.83
CA LEU A 92 5.07 13.11 -13.18
C LEU A 92 4.12 12.56 -14.27
N CYS A 93 3.53 11.39 -14.06
CA CYS A 93 2.54 10.81 -14.98
C CYS A 93 1.28 11.68 -15.12
N LEU A 94 0.88 12.38 -14.05
CA LEU A 94 -0.28 13.26 -14.05
C LEU A 94 0.01 14.62 -14.69
N LEU A 95 1.20 15.17 -14.46
CA LEU A 95 1.62 16.50 -14.94
C LEU A 95 2.09 16.50 -16.39
N ARG A 96 2.67 15.40 -16.88
CA ARG A 96 3.20 15.36 -18.25
C ARG A 96 2.12 15.63 -19.29
N ARG A 97 2.51 16.36 -20.34
CA ARG A 97 1.73 16.50 -21.57
C ARG A 97 2.00 15.31 -22.48
N LYS A 98 1.05 15.01 -23.37
CA LYS A 98 1.18 13.89 -24.31
C LYS A 98 2.41 14.13 -25.20
N ASP A 99 3.25 13.11 -25.35
CA ASP A 99 4.47 13.11 -26.18
C ASP A 99 5.58 14.10 -25.78
N GLU A 100 5.45 14.80 -24.64
CA GLU A 100 6.46 15.73 -24.14
C GLU A 100 7.11 15.25 -22.84
N PRO A 101 8.46 15.34 -22.71
CA PRO A 101 9.12 15.06 -21.45
C PRO A 101 8.80 16.17 -20.43
N SER A 102 8.47 15.79 -19.20
CA SER A 102 8.15 16.77 -18.15
C SER A 102 9.20 17.88 -17.98
N SER A 103 8.78 19.10 -17.69
CA SER A 103 9.72 20.22 -17.48
C SER A 103 10.46 20.11 -16.14
N PHE A 104 11.49 20.95 -15.94
CA PHE A 104 12.14 21.08 -14.62
C PHE A 104 11.13 21.49 -13.55
N PHE A 105 10.28 22.47 -13.86
CA PHE A 105 9.26 22.97 -12.96
C PHE A 105 8.24 21.89 -12.56
N GLU A 106 7.74 21.10 -13.51
CA GLU A 106 6.86 19.95 -13.21
C GLU A 106 7.55 18.90 -12.34
N SER A 107 8.85 18.69 -12.55
CA SER A 107 9.63 17.76 -11.73
C SER A 107 9.81 18.28 -10.30
N CYS A 108 9.94 19.60 -10.11
CA CYS A 108 9.94 20.23 -8.79
C CYS A 108 8.57 20.11 -8.09
N ILE A 109 7.47 20.29 -8.83
CA ILE A 109 6.11 20.06 -8.29
C ILE A 109 5.94 18.61 -7.86
N ALA A 110 6.38 17.66 -8.70
CA ALA A 110 6.32 16.24 -8.36
C ALA A 110 7.16 15.91 -7.11
N LEU A 111 8.34 16.53 -6.96
CA LEU A 111 9.16 16.38 -5.75
C LEU A 111 8.44 16.96 -4.52
N ALA A 112 7.87 18.15 -4.63
CA ALA A 112 7.11 18.77 -3.55
C ALA A 112 5.93 17.90 -3.10
N ALA A 113 5.21 17.29 -4.06
CA ALA A 113 4.14 16.34 -3.75
C ALA A 113 4.65 15.09 -3.01
N ALA A 114 5.77 14.51 -3.45
CA ALA A 114 6.37 13.35 -2.81
C ALA A 114 6.89 13.66 -1.39
N LEU A 115 7.55 14.79 -1.19
CA LEU A 115 8.05 15.19 0.14
C LEU A 115 6.91 15.59 1.07
N GLY A 116 5.89 16.30 0.57
CA GLY A 116 4.70 16.63 1.35
C GLY A 116 3.94 15.37 1.79
N PHE A 117 3.82 14.38 0.92
CA PHE A 117 3.30 13.06 1.25
C PHE A 117 4.17 12.33 2.29
N ALA A 118 5.49 12.30 2.09
CA ALA A 118 6.40 11.60 2.99
C ALA A 118 6.38 12.18 4.41
N PHE A 119 6.22 13.49 4.54
CA PHE A 119 6.34 14.18 5.81
C PHE A 119 5.02 14.48 6.52
N VAL A 120 3.89 14.01 5.97
CA VAL A 120 2.64 14.06 6.71
C VAL A 120 2.69 13.09 7.90
N TYR A 121 2.17 13.53 9.05
CA TYR A 121 2.24 12.79 10.31
C TYR A 121 1.81 11.32 10.18
N GLY A 122 0.69 11.06 9.48
CA GLY A 122 0.16 9.72 9.30
C GLY A 122 1.06 8.78 8.49
N VAL A 123 1.87 9.29 7.56
CA VAL A 123 2.87 8.48 6.84
C VAL A 123 4.12 8.34 7.70
N TRP A 124 4.57 9.44 8.31
CA TRP A 124 5.79 9.45 9.12
C TRP A 124 5.70 8.47 10.30
N ILE A 125 4.61 8.47 11.05
CA ILE A 125 4.48 7.60 12.23
C ILE A 125 4.54 6.11 11.86
N GLN A 126 4.02 5.73 10.69
CA GLN A 126 4.08 4.36 10.19
C GLN A 126 5.43 4.03 9.55
N ALA A 127 6.20 5.03 9.14
CA ALA A 127 7.54 4.84 8.56
C ALA A 127 8.60 4.55 9.63
N ILE A 128 8.43 5.05 10.86
CA ILE A 128 9.47 4.96 11.91
C ILE A 128 9.36 3.75 12.85
N ARG A 129 8.31 2.94 12.69
CA ARG A 129 8.01 1.76 13.53
C ARG A 129 7.55 0.59 12.68
N ALA A 130 7.68 -0.62 13.24
CA ALA A 130 7.28 -1.87 12.61
C ALA A 130 5.76 -1.95 12.44
N GLU A 131 5.27 -1.62 11.25
CA GLU A 131 3.85 -1.59 10.91
C GLU A 131 3.60 -1.99 9.46
N VAL A 132 2.48 -2.69 9.23
CA VAL A 132 2.06 -3.22 7.91
C VAL A 132 1.64 -2.13 6.93
N TYR A 133 1.31 -0.94 7.45
CA TYR A 133 0.74 0.16 6.66
C TYR A 133 1.73 0.76 5.66
N SER A 134 3.02 0.83 6.01
CA SER A 134 4.06 1.34 5.09
C SER A 134 4.25 0.44 3.88
N PHE A 135 4.22 -0.89 4.09
CA PHE A 135 4.25 -1.85 2.98
C PHE A 135 2.93 -1.85 2.20
N ASN A 136 1.79 -1.73 2.88
CA ASN A 136 0.49 -1.59 2.21
C ASN A 136 0.47 -0.39 1.25
N LEU A 137 0.98 0.75 1.72
CA LEU A 137 1.04 2.00 0.97
C LEU A 137 1.89 1.86 -0.30
N LEU A 138 3.02 1.15 -0.20
CA LEU A 138 3.87 0.84 -1.34
C LEU A 138 3.12 0.02 -2.40
N LEU A 139 2.38 -1.00 -1.99
CA LEU A 139 1.59 -1.86 -2.89
C LEU A 139 0.45 -1.09 -3.55
N VAL A 140 -0.29 -0.28 -2.76
CA VAL A 140 -1.36 0.61 -3.24
C VAL A 140 -0.84 1.56 -4.32
N LEU A 141 0.25 2.29 -4.03
CA LEU A 141 0.84 3.24 -4.96
C LEU A 141 1.43 2.55 -6.19
N SER A 142 1.93 1.31 -6.04
CA SER A 142 2.41 0.51 -7.17
C SER A 142 1.28 0.21 -8.16
N ILE A 143 0.09 -0.18 -7.68
CA ILE A 143 -1.07 -0.44 -8.53
C ILE A 143 -1.55 0.86 -9.21
N ILE A 144 -1.61 1.97 -8.48
CA ILE A 144 -1.98 3.27 -9.06
C ILE A 144 -0.99 3.67 -10.16
N TRP A 145 0.31 3.57 -9.87
CA TRP A 145 1.36 3.86 -10.85
C TRP A 145 1.26 2.96 -12.08
N LEU A 146 1.11 1.64 -11.90
CA LEU A 146 0.91 0.68 -13.01
C LEU A 146 -0.32 1.04 -13.85
N THR A 147 -1.40 1.46 -13.20
CA THR A 147 -2.65 1.87 -13.89
C THR A 147 -2.40 3.08 -14.77
N LEU A 148 -1.65 4.07 -14.28
CA LEU A 148 -1.27 5.25 -15.07
C LEU A 148 -0.32 4.90 -16.22
N LYS A 149 0.64 4.01 -16.00
CA LYS A 149 1.55 3.51 -17.06
C LYS A 149 0.77 2.77 -18.14
N TYR A 150 -0.20 1.94 -17.77
CA TYR A 150 -1.07 1.22 -18.71
C TYR A 150 -1.99 2.18 -19.45
N HIS A 151 -2.61 3.13 -18.75
CA HIS A 151 -3.46 4.14 -19.38
C HIS A 151 -2.70 5.00 -20.39
N ALA A 152 -1.42 5.27 -20.14
CA ALA A 152 -0.53 5.97 -21.06
C ALA A 152 0.11 5.07 -22.13
N GLU A 153 -0.31 3.80 -22.23
CA GLU A 153 0.13 2.84 -23.25
C GLU A 153 1.64 2.52 -23.20
N GLU A 154 2.28 2.77 -22.05
CA GLU A 154 3.71 2.49 -21.84
C GLU A 154 3.97 1.04 -21.41
N ILE A 155 2.92 0.33 -21.00
CA ILE A 155 2.94 -1.11 -20.72
C ILE A 155 1.75 -1.78 -21.39
N SER A 156 1.95 -3.00 -21.87
CA SER A 156 0.88 -3.79 -22.51
C SER A 156 -0.12 -4.34 -21.49
N GLU A 157 -1.30 -4.73 -21.95
CA GLU A 157 -2.34 -5.40 -21.17
C GLU A 157 -1.78 -6.62 -20.43
N SER A 158 -0.92 -7.39 -21.10
CA SER A 158 -0.32 -8.58 -20.50
C SER A 158 0.65 -8.25 -19.37
N ARG A 159 1.49 -7.23 -19.55
CA ARG A 159 2.41 -6.79 -18.48
C ARG A 159 1.65 -6.21 -17.30
N PHE A 160 0.63 -5.38 -17.58
CA PHE A 160 -0.25 -4.85 -16.54
C PHE A 160 -0.96 -5.97 -15.77
N ALA A 161 -1.58 -6.93 -16.45
CA ALA A 161 -2.28 -8.03 -15.80
C ALA A 161 -1.37 -8.84 -14.86
N VAL A 162 -0.13 -9.11 -15.26
CA VAL A 162 0.85 -9.83 -14.44
C VAL A 162 1.28 -9.00 -13.23
N MET A 163 1.74 -7.76 -13.45
CA MET A 163 2.30 -6.91 -12.40
C MET A 163 1.23 -6.46 -11.40
N ALA A 164 0.06 -6.05 -11.88
CA ALA A 164 -1.05 -5.68 -11.02
C ALA A 164 -1.60 -6.91 -10.28
N GLY A 165 -1.71 -8.06 -10.97
CA GLY A 165 -2.20 -9.30 -10.36
C GLY A 165 -1.34 -9.75 -9.17
N ILE A 166 -0.02 -9.83 -9.36
CA ILE A 166 0.88 -10.23 -8.27
C ILE A 166 0.88 -9.21 -7.12
N THR A 167 0.85 -7.92 -7.44
CA THR A 167 0.82 -6.85 -6.43
C THR A 167 -0.47 -6.91 -5.60
N VAL A 168 -1.61 -7.16 -6.24
CA VAL A 168 -2.90 -7.37 -5.57
C VAL A 168 -2.88 -8.63 -4.72
N GLY A 169 -2.38 -9.76 -5.23
CA GLY A 169 -2.28 -11.01 -4.47
C GLY A 169 -1.42 -10.87 -3.22
N VAL A 170 -0.22 -10.29 -3.35
CA VAL A 170 0.68 -9.99 -2.22
C VAL A 170 0.00 -9.02 -1.25
N GLY A 171 -0.64 -7.97 -1.75
CA GLY A 171 -1.33 -7.00 -0.91
C GLY A 171 -2.53 -7.56 -0.16
N LEU A 172 -3.26 -8.53 -0.73
CA LEU A 172 -4.33 -9.22 -0.03
C LEU A 172 -3.81 -10.08 1.14
N THR A 173 -2.56 -10.53 1.08
CA THR A 173 -1.87 -11.18 2.22
C THR A 173 -1.21 -10.18 3.18
N ASN A 174 -1.23 -8.88 2.87
CA ASN A 174 -0.73 -7.81 3.73
C ASN A 174 -1.84 -7.03 4.43
N HIS A 175 -2.93 -6.68 3.74
CA HIS A 175 -4.07 -6.02 4.33
C HIS A 175 -5.26 -6.04 3.35
N TYR A 176 -6.43 -6.46 3.81
CA TYR A 176 -7.66 -6.48 2.99
C TYR A 176 -8.10 -5.09 2.46
N LEU A 177 -7.58 -4.00 3.04
CA LEU A 177 -7.89 -2.64 2.62
C LEU A 177 -7.49 -2.38 1.16
N ILE A 178 -6.52 -3.12 0.61
CA ILE A 178 -6.12 -2.99 -0.78
C ILE A 178 -7.29 -3.18 -1.75
N PHE A 179 -8.27 -4.04 -1.40
CA PHE A 179 -9.42 -4.32 -2.25
C PHE A 179 -10.34 -3.11 -2.36
N GLY A 180 -10.77 -2.57 -1.22
CA GLY A 180 -11.68 -1.42 -1.16
C GLY A 180 -11.01 -0.10 -1.56
N ALA A 181 -9.77 0.12 -1.13
CA ALA A 181 -9.07 1.39 -1.34
C ALA A 181 -8.52 1.56 -2.77
N VAL A 182 -8.24 0.46 -3.49
CA VAL A 182 -7.54 0.55 -4.78
C VAL A 182 -8.14 -0.34 -5.86
N VAL A 183 -8.37 -1.63 -5.60
CA VAL A 183 -8.83 -2.55 -6.67
C VAL A 183 -10.16 -2.07 -7.27
N LEU A 184 -11.13 -1.71 -6.43
CA LEU A 184 -12.43 -1.21 -6.89
C LEU A 184 -12.31 0.15 -7.62
N PRO A 185 -11.65 1.19 -7.08
CA PRO A 185 -11.42 2.45 -7.80
C PRO A 185 -10.69 2.28 -9.13
N VAL A 186 -9.66 1.43 -9.18
CA VAL A 186 -8.89 1.17 -10.41
C VAL A 186 -9.76 0.49 -11.45
N LEU A 187 -10.55 -0.51 -11.06
CA LEU A 187 -11.48 -1.17 -11.98
C LEU A 187 -12.51 -0.16 -12.52
N ALA A 188 -13.10 0.67 -11.65
CA ALA A 188 -14.01 1.72 -12.05
C ALA A 188 -13.35 2.72 -13.01
N ALA A 189 -12.12 3.14 -12.75
CA ALA A 189 -11.35 4.02 -13.63
C ALA A 189 -11.07 3.36 -14.99
N LEU A 190 -10.67 2.09 -15.02
CA LEU A 190 -10.43 1.35 -16.27
C LEU A 190 -11.69 1.23 -17.13
N LEU A 191 -12.85 1.00 -16.50
CA LEU A 191 -14.15 0.99 -17.18
C LEU A 191 -14.51 2.39 -17.71
N PHE A 192 -14.36 3.42 -16.88
CA PHE A 192 -14.63 4.81 -17.24
C PHE A 192 -13.76 5.29 -18.43
N PHE A 193 -12.48 4.90 -18.46
CA PHE A 193 -11.57 5.20 -19.56
C PHE A 193 -11.64 4.19 -20.71
N HIS A 194 -12.70 3.38 -20.79
CA HIS A 194 -12.96 2.43 -21.88
C HIS A 194 -11.79 1.45 -22.16
N ARG A 195 -11.00 1.12 -21.13
CA ARG A 195 -9.89 0.15 -21.21
C ARG A 195 -10.38 -1.30 -21.08
N THR A 196 -11.49 -1.63 -21.74
CA THR A 196 -12.21 -2.91 -21.64
C THR A 196 -11.43 -4.10 -22.21
N LYS A 197 -10.36 -3.87 -22.98
CA LYS A 197 -9.46 -4.95 -23.45
C LYS A 197 -8.98 -5.84 -22.31
N LEU A 198 -8.76 -5.28 -21.11
CA LEU A 198 -8.34 -6.05 -19.93
C LEU A 198 -9.38 -7.08 -19.45
N LEU A 199 -10.65 -6.90 -19.81
CA LEU A 199 -11.73 -7.83 -19.46
C LEU A 199 -11.75 -9.08 -20.35
N GLN A 200 -10.97 -9.10 -21.44
CA GLN A 200 -10.83 -10.30 -22.27
C GLN A 200 -10.27 -11.44 -21.42
N TRP A 201 -10.85 -12.64 -21.59
CA TRP A 201 -10.52 -13.84 -20.82
C TRP A 201 -9.01 -14.06 -20.64
N LYS A 202 -8.20 -13.91 -21.70
CA LYS A 202 -6.75 -14.13 -21.63
C LYS A 202 -6.02 -13.20 -20.64
N TYR A 203 -6.50 -11.98 -20.43
CA TYR A 203 -5.89 -11.03 -19.49
C TYR A 203 -6.48 -11.19 -18.10
N THR A 204 -7.80 -11.41 -18.00
CA THR A 204 -8.46 -11.73 -16.73
C THR A 204 -7.87 -13.01 -16.13
N ALA A 205 -7.72 -14.08 -16.91
CA ALA A 205 -7.12 -15.34 -16.46
C ALA A 205 -5.67 -15.17 -16.00
N ARG A 206 -4.86 -14.37 -16.73
CA ARG A 206 -3.49 -14.03 -16.29
C ARG A 206 -3.50 -13.24 -15.00
N PHE A 207 -4.31 -12.20 -14.90
CA PHE A 207 -4.43 -11.42 -13.67
C PHE A 207 -4.81 -12.32 -12.49
N SER A 208 -5.85 -13.13 -12.64
CA SER A 208 -6.30 -14.08 -11.61
C SER A 208 -5.23 -15.10 -11.24
N LEU A 209 -4.47 -15.62 -12.21
CA LEU A 209 -3.34 -16.53 -11.94
C LEU A 209 -2.28 -15.87 -11.06
N PHE A 210 -1.92 -14.62 -11.34
CA PHE A 210 -0.90 -13.90 -10.55
C PHE A 210 -1.43 -13.40 -9.21
N VAL A 211 -2.73 -13.08 -9.11
CA VAL A 211 -3.39 -12.88 -7.81
C VAL A 211 -3.30 -14.16 -6.99
N PHE A 212 -3.67 -15.30 -7.57
CA PHE A 212 -3.57 -16.60 -6.89
C PHE A 212 -2.13 -16.90 -6.45
N LEU A 213 -1.14 -16.63 -7.32
CA LEU A 213 0.26 -16.79 -6.96
C LEU A 213 0.65 -15.93 -5.75
N GLY A 214 0.22 -14.67 -5.67
CA GLY A 214 0.43 -13.84 -4.48
C GLY A 214 -0.29 -14.37 -3.24
N LEU A 215 -1.52 -14.89 -3.40
CA LEU A 215 -2.28 -15.51 -2.31
C LEU A 215 -1.64 -16.78 -1.76
N THR A 216 -0.75 -17.44 -2.51
CA THR A 216 0.01 -18.59 -1.97
C THR A 216 0.85 -18.24 -0.75
N LEU A 217 1.15 -16.95 -0.51
CA LEU A 217 1.79 -16.51 0.73
C LEU A 217 0.96 -16.83 1.98
N TYR A 218 -0.36 -17.04 1.88
CA TYR A 218 -1.16 -17.55 3.00
C TYR A 218 -0.78 -18.97 3.43
N LEU A 219 -0.10 -19.76 2.59
CA LEU A 219 0.43 -21.07 2.98
C LEU A 219 1.47 -20.95 4.11
N TYR A 220 2.06 -19.77 4.31
CA TYR A 220 2.87 -19.45 5.48
C TYR A 220 2.19 -19.85 6.79
N LEU A 221 0.89 -19.56 6.93
CA LEU A 221 0.17 -19.74 8.20
C LEU A 221 0.09 -21.21 8.64
N PRO A 222 -0.49 -22.15 7.86
CA PRO A 222 -0.51 -23.56 8.25
C PRO A 222 0.89 -24.20 8.31
N ILE A 223 1.84 -23.74 7.49
CA ILE A 223 3.23 -24.23 7.54
C ILE A 223 3.89 -23.84 8.86
N ARG A 224 3.72 -22.58 9.29
CA ARG A 224 4.26 -22.11 10.56
C ARG A 224 3.52 -22.74 11.72
N GLU A 225 2.20 -22.81 11.72
CA GLU A 225 1.42 -23.54 12.73
C GLU A 225 1.98 -24.95 12.97
N ALA A 226 2.21 -25.72 11.90
CA ALA A 226 2.77 -27.08 11.99
C ALA A 226 4.21 -27.12 12.54
N ALA A 227 4.97 -26.02 12.42
CA ALA A 227 6.29 -25.86 13.00
C ALA A 227 6.27 -25.39 14.46
N ASN A 228 5.08 -25.14 15.04
CA ASN A 228 4.86 -24.73 16.43
C ASN A 228 5.72 -23.53 16.87
N PRO A 229 5.60 -22.35 16.22
CA PRO A 229 6.38 -21.17 16.55
C PRO A 229 6.05 -20.68 17.96
N VAL A 230 7.06 -20.14 18.63
CA VAL A 230 6.90 -19.55 19.98
C VAL A 230 5.85 -18.44 19.99
N PHE A 231 5.79 -17.67 18.90
CA PHE A 231 4.83 -16.57 18.74
C PHE A 231 3.69 -17.00 17.81
N ASN A 232 2.54 -17.36 18.37
CA ASN A 232 1.35 -17.76 17.63
C ASN A 232 0.06 -17.22 18.27
N TRP A 233 -0.71 -16.43 17.53
CA TRP A 233 -1.92 -15.75 18.01
C TRP A 233 -3.22 -16.29 17.40
N GLY A 234 -3.16 -17.23 16.46
CA GLY A 234 -4.34 -17.74 15.77
C GLY A 234 -4.36 -19.26 15.68
N ASP A 235 -5.46 -19.80 15.14
CA ASP A 235 -5.57 -21.22 14.80
C ASP A 235 -5.57 -21.39 13.28
N PHE A 236 -4.53 -22.07 12.79
CA PHE A 236 -4.34 -22.41 11.38
C PHE A 236 -4.18 -23.91 11.15
N SER A 237 -4.62 -24.73 12.12
CA SER A 237 -4.48 -26.20 12.10
C SER A 237 -5.32 -26.88 11.02
N SER A 238 -6.37 -26.21 10.54
CA SER A 238 -7.25 -26.70 9.48
C SER A 238 -7.57 -25.60 8.47
N PHE A 239 -8.03 -25.99 7.28
CA PHE A 239 -8.48 -25.05 6.25
C PHE A 239 -9.63 -24.17 6.76
N GLY A 240 -10.59 -24.75 7.49
CA GLY A 240 -11.73 -24.02 8.05
C GLY A 240 -11.31 -22.99 9.11
N ALA A 241 -10.38 -23.36 10.00
CA ALA A 241 -9.81 -22.45 10.99
C ALA A 241 -9.03 -21.31 10.31
N SER A 242 -8.17 -21.66 9.35
CA SER A 242 -7.40 -20.68 8.57
C SER A 242 -8.31 -19.67 7.88
N LEU A 243 -9.39 -20.14 7.23
CA LEU A 243 -10.33 -19.26 6.55
C LEU A 243 -11.07 -18.33 7.53
N ARG A 244 -11.47 -18.83 8.71
CA ARG A 244 -12.09 -18.00 9.75
C ARG A 244 -11.16 -16.92 10.29
N SER A 245 -9.92 -17.29 10.58
CA SER A 245 -8.86 -16.39 11.04
C SER A 245 -8.55 -15.32 9.99
N ILE A 246 -8.31 -15.69 8.73
CA ILE A 246 -8.00 -14.75 7.63
C ILE A 246 -9.17 -13.77 7.38
N LEU A 247 -10.41 -14.27 7.40
CA LEU A 247 -11.60 -13.44 7.19
C LEU A 247 -12.06 -12.71 8.46
N ARG A 248 -11.38 -12.94 9.59
CA ARG A 248 -11.69 -12.36 10.90
C ARG A 248 -13.14 -12.63 11.34
N PHE A 249 -13.68 -13.80 11.01
CA PHE A 249 -15.06 -14.17 11.35
C PHE A 249 -15.29 -14.18 12.86
N ASP A 250 -14.28 -14.58 13.64
CA ASP A 250 -14.38 -14.71 15.10
C ASP A 250 -14.16 -13.37 15.85
N GLU A 251 -13.62 -12.36 15.17
CA GLU A 251 -13.41 -11.00 15.70
C GLU A 251 -14.50 -10.03 15.25
N ALA A 252 -15.36 -10.43 14.32
CA ALA A 252 -16.54 -9.66 13.97
C ALA A 252 -17.45 -9.57 15.20
N LEU A 253 -17.77 -8.34 15.62
CA LEU A 253 -18.79 -8.12 16.65
C LEU A 253 -20.05 -8.91 16.29
N PRO A 254 -20.78 -9.46 17.29
CA PRO A 254 -22.01 -10.18 17.05
C PRO A 254 -22.89 -9.39 16.07
N ILE A 255 -23.33 -10.02 14.97
CA ILE A 255 -24.04 -9.33 13.87
C ILE A 255 -25.29 -8.61 14.42
N ASP A 256 -25.91 -9.15 15.46
CA ASP A 256 -26.99 -8.58 16.26
C ASP A 256 -26.67 -7.23 16.95
N GLN A 257 -25.39 -6.88 17.16
CA GLN A 257 -24.95 -5.54 17.58
C GLN A 257 -24.69 -4.58 16.40
N LEU A 258 -24.67 -5.11 15.17
CA LEU A 258 -24.48 -4.37 13.92
C LEU A 258 -25.80 -4.21 13.12
N THR A 259 -26.89 -4.88 13.52
CA THR A 259 -28.12 -5.11 12.73
C THR A 259 -29.09 -3.96 12.59
N THR A 260 -28.96 -2.87 13.35
CA THR A 260 -29.76 -1.68 13.06
C THR A 260 -29.04 -0.81 12.04
N THR A 261 -29.71 -0.53 10.92
CA THR A 261 -29.19 0.34 9.85
C THR A 261 -28.82 1.73 10.37
N THR A 262 -29.54 2.20 11.40
CA THR A 262 -29.33 3.49 12.06
C THR A 262 -27.92 3.63 12.65
N PRO A 263 -27.40 2.75 13.54
CA PRO A 263 -26.03 2.85 14.03
C PRO A 263 -24.96 2.58 12.97
N PHE A 264 -25.22 1.81 11.91
CA PHE A 264 -24.27 1.73 10.79
C PHE A 264 -24.13 3.07 10.07
N VAL A 265 -25.25 3.71 9.69
CA VAL A 265 -25.24 5.02 9.02
C VAL A 265 -24.62 6.09 9.92
N LEU A 266 -24.92 6.07 11.23
CA LEU A 266 -24.32 7.00 12.20
C LEU A 266 -22.80 6.78 12.35
N ARG A 267 -22.33 5.52 12.41
CA ARG A 267 -20.89 5.20 12.44
C ARG A 267 -20.19 5.60 11.14
N LEU A 268 -20.82 5.36 9.99
CA LEU A 268 -20.28 5.80 8.71
C LEU A 268 -20.21 7.33 8.65
N ALA A 269 -21.28 8.02 9.06
CA ALA A 269 -21.32 9.48 9.12
C ALA A 269 -20.28 10.04 10.09
N SER A 270 -20.04 9.39 11.24
CA SER A 270 -19.01 9.80 12.18
C SER A 270 -17.61 9.62 11.59
N VAL A 271 -17.33 8.50 10.91
CA VAL A 271 -16.05 8.28 10.22
C VAL A 271 -15.84 9.32 9.12
N VAL A 272 -16.85 9.61 8.31
CA VAL A 272 -16.78 10.64 7.28
C VAL A 272 -16.56 12.02 7.91
N SER A 273 -17.32 12.36 8.96
CA SER A 273 -17.14 13.62 9.70
C SER A 273 -15.72 13.74 10.25
N GLU A 274 -15.17 12.67 10.84
CA GLU A 274 -13.83 12.69 11.40
C GLU A 274 -12.76 12.84 10.32
N LEU A 275 -12.94 12.22 9.15
CA LEU A 275 -12.07 12.44 7.99
C LEU A 275 -12.06 13.91 7.55
N PHE A 276 -13.22 14.57 7.47
CA PHE A 276 -13.30 15.99 7.12
C PHE A 276 -12.72 16.91 8.21
N ARG A 277 -12.81 16.53 9.48
CA ARG A 277 -12.19 17.28 10.60
C ARG A 277 -10.68 17.08 10.68
N SER A 278 -10.20 15.89 10.33
CA SER A 278 -8.79 15.52 10.40
C SER A 278 -7.95 16.18 9.30
N ILE A 279 -8.58 16.59 8.20
CA ILE A 279 -7.91 17.24 7.06
C ILE A 279 -8.29 18.73 7.04
N PRO A 280 -7.32 19.65 7.21
CA PRO A 280 -7.60 21.09 7.16
C PRO A 280 -8.31 21.52 5.88
N ALA A 281 -9.28 22.43 5.98
CA ALA A 281 -10.07 22.91 4.84
C ALA A 281 -9.23 23.42 3.66
N ILE A 282 -8.06 24.00 3.94
CA ILE A 282 -7.11 24.45 2.92
C ILE A 282 -6.59 23.29 2.06
N ILE A 283 -6.36 22.11 2.63
CA ILE A 283 -5.90 20.94 1.89
C ILE A 283 -7.00 20.44 0.94
N TRP A 284 -8.25 20.46 1.39
CA TRP A 284 -9.40 20.16 0.53
C TRP A 284 -9.51 21.13 -0.65
N ALA A 285 -9.40 22.43 -0.38
CA ALA A 285 -9.45 23.46 -1.41
C ALA A 285 -8.31 23.30 -2.44
N LEU A 286 -7.07 23.12 -1.97
CA LEU A 286 -5.91 22.89 -2.84
C LEU A 286 -6.06 21.61 -3.66
N THR A 287 -6.61 20.54 -3.09
CA THR A 287 -6.87 19.28 -3.80
C THR A 287 -7.90 19.48 -4.91
N ALA A 288 -8.99 20.19 -4.63
CA ALA A 288 -10.01 20.50 -5.63
C ALA A 288 -9.46 21.38 -6.76
N ILE A 289 -8.71 22.44 -6.43
CA ILE A 289 -8.05 23.30 -7.41
C ILE A 289 -7.08 22.50 -8.27
N GLY A 290 -6.24 21.65 -7.66
CA GLY A 290 -5.30 20.80 -8.37
C GLY A 290 -5.98 19.83 -9.32
N PHE A 291 -7.04 19.17 -8.86
CA PHE A 291 -7.83 18.23 -9.67
C PHE A 291 -8.47 18.93 -10.88
N LEU A 292 -9.11 20.09 -10.66
CA LEU A 292 -9.70 20.88 -11.74
C LEU A 292 -8.64 21.36 -12.73
N SER A 293 -7.50 21.84 -12.23
CA SER A 293 -6.40 22.33 -13.07
C SER A 293 -5.85 21.23 -13.99
N ILE A 294 -5.63 20.02 -13.45
CA ILE A 294 -5.17 18.86 -14.24
C ILE A 294 -6.22 18.48 -15.29
N THR A 295 -7.49 18.47 -14.91
CA THR A 295 -8.59 18.07 -15.81
C THR A 295 -8.75 19.06 -16.96
N ILE A 296 -8.70 20.37 -16.68
CA ILE A 296 -8.78 21.43 -17.68
C ILE A 296 -7.58 21.34 -18.64
N ALA A 297 -6.37 21.25 -18.09
CA ALA A 297 -5.14 21.17 -18.89
C ALA A 297 -5.12 19.96 -19.83
N LYS A 298 -5.67 18.81 -19.41
CA LYS A 298 -5.74 17.61 -20.26
C LYS A 298 -6.83 17.69 -21.33
N ARG A 299 -7.94 18.40 -21.08
CA ARG A 299 -8.97 18.65 -22.10
C ARG A 299 -8.51 19.62 -23.18
N SER A 300 -7.66 20.60 -22.86
CA SER A 300 -7.11 21.53 -23.86
C SER A 300 -6.05 20.92 -24.78
N LEU A 301 -5.58 19.71 -24.49
CA LEU A 301 -4.54 18.99 -25.24
C LEU A 301 -5.06 17.78 -26.02
N ALA A 302 -6.36 17.47 -25.92
CA ALA A 302 -7.03 16.37 -26.60
C ALA A 302 -7.90 16.90 -27.75
#